data_AF-A0A967L0H5-F1
#
_entry.id   AF-A0A967L0H5-F1
#
_cell.length_a   1.000
_cell.length_b   1.000
_cell.length_c   1.000
_cell.angle_alpha   90.00
_cell.angle_beta   90.00
_cell.angle_gamma   90.00
#
_symmetry.space_group_name_H-M   'P 1'
#
loop_
_entity.id
_entity.type
_entity.pdbx_description
1 polymer ?
#
loop_
_entity_poly.entity_id
_entity_poly.type
_entity_poly.pdbx_seq_one_letter_code
_entity_poly.pdbx_strand_id
1 'polypeptide(L)'
;LVDEPLTLKDGGRKDQISTIYRMGMDKFRIQAIMKLLTNGKLTDNQKAAALEELERKCRIYGRGCVKHGRIAEGRYYLNLPQTAWSRQSA
;
A
#
# COMPACT_ATOMS: atom_id res chain seq x y z
N LEU A 1 9.84 35.81 11.06
CA LEU A 1 10.25 34.53 10.42
C LEU A 1 11.57 34.15 11.04
N VAL A 2 11.82 32.86 11.28
CA VAL A 2 13.11 32.39 11.82
C VAL A 2 14.03 32.11 10.63
N ASP A 3 15.27 32.59 10.68
CA ASP A 3 16.20 32.62 9.53
C ASP A 3 16.84 31.27 9.21
N GLU A 4 16.58 30.23 10.00
CA GLU A 4 17.23 28.93 9.86
C GLU A 4 16.25 27.75 9.88
N PRO A 5 16.49 26.70 9.07
CA PRO A 5 15.64 25.53 9.02
C PRO A 5 15.81 24.65 10.28
N LEU A 6 14.76 24.57 11.10
CA LEU A 6 14.70 23.78 12.34
C LEU A 6 14.39 22.28 12.13
N THR A 7 14.42 21.79 10.89
CA THR A 7 14.14 20.37 10.57
C THR A 7 15.25 19.75 9.75
N LEU A 8 15.76 18.61 10.23
CA LEU A 8 16.63 17.72 9.46
C LEU A 8 15.76 16.83 8.56
N LYS A 9 16.04 16.82 7.25
CA LYS A 9 15.32 16.00 6.26
C LYS A 9 16.21 14.86 5.77
N ASP A 10 15.99 13.64 6.26
CA ASP A 10 16.76 12.43 5.88
C ASP A 10 16.25 11.73 4.59
N GLY A 11 15.58 12.47 3.70
CA GLY A 11 15.03 11.92 2.46
C GLY A 11 16.08 11.77 1.35
N GLY A 12 15.90 10.79 0.45
CA GLY A 12 16.65 10.73 -0.81
C GLY A 12 17.93 9.89 -0.77
N ARG A 13 18.19 9.15 0.31
CA ARG A 13 19.31 8.20 0.33
C ARG A 13 19.13 7.11 -0.72
N LYS A 14 20.25 6.65 -1.29
CA LYS A 14 20.28 5.66 -2.38
C LYS A 14 19.76 4.28 -1.96
N ASP A 15 19.87 3.96 -0.69
CA ASP A 15 19.44 2.70 -0.08
C ASP A 15 17.95 2.68 0.30
N GLN A 16 17.22 3.80 0.15
CA GLN A 16 15.79 3.82 0.43
C GLN A 16 15.02 2.95 -0.56
N ILE A 17 14.05 2.18 -0.04
CA ILE A 17 13.16 1.33 -0.85
C ILE A 17 12.44 2.16 -1.94
N SER A 18 12.06 3.40 -1.63
CA SER A 18 11.43 4.31 -2.61
C SER A 18 12.37 4.73 -3.74
N THR A 19 13.66 4.83 -3.45
CA THR A 19 14.71 5.15 -4.44
C THR A 19 15.01 3.94 -5.31
N ILE A 20 15.07 2.75 -4.73
CA ILE A 20 15.36 1.48 -5.43
C ILE A 20 14.17 1.05 -6.30
N TYR A 21 12.96 1.08 -5.74
CA TYR A 21 11.75 0.56 -6.39
C TYR A 21 10.81 1.69 -6.82
N ARG A 22 11.32 2.64 -7.62
CA ARG A 22 10.52 3.80 -8.10
C ARG A 22 9.20 3.39 -8.74
N MET A 23 9.18 2.28 -9.47
CA MET A 23 7.98 1.65 -9.99
C MET A 23 7.61 0.44 -9.13
N GLY A 24 6.37 0.40 -8.67
CA GLY A 24 5.84 -0.76 -7.94
C GLY A 24 5.99 -0.71 -6.42
N MET A 25 6.34 0.44 -5.83
CA MET A 25 6.23 0.64 -4.38
C MET A 25 4.86 0.26 -3.82
N ASP A 26 3.78 0.41 -4.59
CA ASP A 26 2.44 0.04 -4.13
C ASP A 26 2.31 -1.45 -3.78
N LYS A 27 3.15 -2.33 -4.35
CA LYS A 27 3.22 -3.74 -3.92
C LYS A 27 3.60 -3.86 -2.44
N PHE A 28 4.62 -3.13 -2.01
CA PHE A 28 5.06 -3.13 -0.62
C PHE A 28 4.02 -2.46 0.30
N ARG A 29 3.36 -1.40 -0.17
CA ARG A 29 2.28 -0.74 0.58
C ARG A 29 1.08 -1.67 0.78
N ILE A 30 0.64 -2.36 -0.27
CA ILE A 30 -0.42 -3.37 -0.21
C ILE A 30 -0.04 -4.48 0.77
N GLN A 31 1.20 -4.98 0.71
CA GLN A 31 1.70 -5.98 1.66
C GLN A 31 1.70 -5.49 3.10
N ALA A 32 2.12 -4.25 3.35
CA ALA A 32 2.12 -3.66 4.69
C ALA A 32 0.69 -3.54 5.25
N ILE A 33 -0.27 -3.09 4.43
CA ILE A 33 -1.68 -3.00 4.84
C ILE A 33 -2.25 -4.40 5.13
N MET A 34 -1.97 -5.39 4.28
CA MET A 34 -2.40 -6.78 4.54
C MET A 34 -1.85 -7.32 5.87
N LYS A 35 -0.56 -7.07 6.16
CA LYS A 35 0.04 -7.42 7.45
C LYS A 35 -0.63 -6.70 8.61
N LEU A 36 -0.93 -5.41 8.45
CA LEU A 36 -1.62 -4.60 9.45
C LEU A 36 -3.04 -5.14 9.73
N LEU A 37 -3.77 -5.54 8.69
CA LEU A 37 -5.10 -6.14 8.82
C LEU A 37 -5.07 -7.53 9.45
N THR A 38 -3.98 -8.28 9.29
CA THR A 38 -3.87 -9.66 9.81
C THR A 38 -3.36 -9.69 11.25
N ASN A 39 -2.38 -8.84 11.57
CA ASN A 39 -1.63 -8.92 12.84
C ASN A 39 -1.74 -7.65 13.70
N GLY A 40 -2.32 -6.58 13.15
CA GLY A 40 -2.43 -5.30 13.85
C GLY A 40 -3.56 -5.30 14.87
N LYS A 41 -3.29 -4.75 16.05
CA LYS A 41 -4.35 -4.39 17.01
C LYS A 41 -5.02 -3.10 16.53
N LEU A 42 -5.97 -3.26 15.62
CA LEU A 42 -6.74 -2.16 15.05
C LEU A 42 -8.11 -2.09 15.72
N THR A 43 -8.57 -0.87 16.01
CA THR A 43 -10.00 -0.62 16.28
C THR A 43 -10.82 -0.84 15.02
N ASP A 44 -12.14 -1.00 15.15
CA ASP A 44 -12.99 -1.26 13.98
C ASP A 44 -12.95 -0.11 12.95
N ASN A 45 -12.88 1.14 13.42
CA ASN A 45 -12.70 2.30 12.55
C ASN A 45 -11.36 2.26 11.80
N GLN A 46 -10.28 1.82 12.48
CA GLN A 46 -8.97 1.68 11.84
C GLN A 46 -8.95 0.51 10.85
N LYS A 47 -9.64 -0.60 11.16
CA LYS A 47 -9.80 -1.73 10.23
C LYS A 47 -10.55 -1.30 8.96
N ALA A 48 -11.65 -0.57 9.12
CA ALA A 48 -12.42 -0.04 8.00
C ALA A 48 -11.55 0.87 7.11
N ALA A 49 -10.84 1.83 7.72
CA ALA A 49 -9.93 2.71 7.00
C ALA A 49 -8.79 1.95 6.29
N ALA A 50 -8.23 0.92 6.94
CA ALA A 50 -7.19 0.09 6.34
C ALA A 50 -7.72 -0.77 5.17
N LEU A 51 -8.95 -1.28 5.24
CA LEU A 51 -9.59 -2.00 4.14
C LEU A 51 -9.88 -1.09 2.94
N GLU A 52 -10.38 0.12 3.19
CA GLU A 52 -10.61 1.12 2.14
C GLU A 52 -9.30 1.48 1.43
N GLU A 53 -8.24 1.72 2.21
CA GLU A 53 -6.92 2.03 1.65
C GLU A 53 -6.31 0.83 0.91
N LEU A 54 -6.52 -0.40 1.39
CA LEU A 54 -6.13 -1.62 0.68
C LEU A 54 -6.80 -1.68 -0.70
N GLU A 55 -8.12 -1.47 -0.75
CA GLU A 55 -8.88 -1.50 -2.00
C GLU A 55 -8.36 -0.45 -2.99
N ARG A 56 -8.19 0.79 -2.52
CA ARG A 56 -7.70 1.89 -3.35
C ARG A 56 -6.31 1.57 -3.94
N LYS A 57 -5.39 1.06 -3.12
CA LYS A 57 -4.03 0.70 -3.56
C LYS A 57 -4.03 -0.45 -4.55
N CYS A 58 -4.81 -1.50 -4.28
CA CYS A 58 -5.01 -2.63 -5.17
C CYS A 58 -5.56 -2.20 -6.53
N ARG A 59 -6.54 -1.27 -6.54
CA ARG A 59 -7.12 -0.72 -7.77
C ARG A 59 -6.11 0.04 -8.61
N ILE A 60 -5.32 0.93 -8.00
CA ILE A 60 -4.30 1.72 -8.70
C ILE A 60 -3.22 0.80 -9.30
N TYR A 61 -2.65 -0.06 -8.46
CA TYR A 61 -1.57 -0.95 -8.88
C TYR A 61 -2.06 -1.96 -9.93
N GLY A 62 -3.19 -2.61 -9.67
CA GLY A 62 -3.76 -3.63 -10.55
C GLY A 62 -4.12 -3.08 -11.93
N ARG A 63 -4.75 -1.90 -12.01
CA ARG A 63 -5.01 -1.23 -13.29
C ARG A 63 -3.72 -0.84 -14.00
N GLY A 64 -2.72 -0.37 -13.26
CA GLY A 64 -1.39 -0.11 -13.81
C GLY A 64 -0.76 -1.37 -14.43
N CYS A 65 -0.80 -2.50 -13.72
CA CYS A 65 -0.32 -3.78 -14.25
C CYS A 65 -1.04 -4.17 -15.55
N VAL A 66 -2.38 -4.10 -15.57
CA VAL A 66 -3.17 -4.40 -16.78
C VAL A 66 -2.79 -3.49 -17.94
N LYS A 67 -2.69 -2.18 -17.70
CA LYS A 67 -2.30 -1.17 -18.71
C LYS A 67 -0.93 -1.47 -19.33
N HIS A 68 -0.02 -2.06 -18.56
CA HIS A 68 1.33 -2.40 -19.00
C HIS A 68 1.52 -3.89 -19.33
N GLY A 69 0.45 -4.61 -19.68
CA GLY A 69 0.50 -6.00 -20.17
C GLY A 69 0.68 -7.08 -19.11
N ARG A 70 0.77 -6.71 -17.82
CA ARG A 70 0.88 -7.65 -16.68
C ARG A 70 -0.51 -8.07 -16.20
N ILE A 71 -1.28 -8.74 -17.07
CA ILE A 71 -2.70 -9.04 -16.84
C ILE A 71 -2.93 -9.93 -15.62
N ALA A 72 -2.16 -11.01 -15.46
CA ALA A 72 -2.31 -11.95 -14.35
C ALA A 72 -2.05 -11.28 -12.99
N GLU A 73 -0.96 -10.53 -12.88
CA GLU A 73 -0.63 -9.74 -11.67
C GLU A 73 -1.71 -8.68 -11.42
N GLY A 74 -2.16 -7.98 -12.46
CA GLY A 74 -3.22 -6.99 -12.34
C GLY A 74 -4.53 -7.57 -11.79
N ARG A 75 -4.98 -8.70 -12.33
CA ARG A 75 -6.19 -9.41 -11.84
C ARG A 75 -6.02 -9.91 -10.41
N TYR A 76 -4.84 -10.42 -10.05
CA TYR A 76 -4.55 -10.84 -8.68
C TYR A 76 -4.76 -9.67 -7.70
N TYR A 77 -4.12 -8.52 -7.97
CA TYR A 77 -4.26 -7.37 -7.07
C TYR A 77 -5.66 -6.78 -7.06
N LEU A 78 -6.37 -6.75 -8.19
CA LEU A 78 -7.76 -6.25 -8.24
C LEU A 78 -8.73 -7.08 -7.38
N ASN A 79 -8.50 -8.39 -7.25
CA ASN A 79 -9.36 -9.28 -6.46
C ASN A 79 -8.90 -9.44 -5.00
N LEU A 80 -7.68 -9.02 -4.67
CA LEU A 80 -7.11 -9.18 -3.33
C LEU A 80 -7.98 -8.61 -2.20
N PRO A 81 -8.62 -7.42 -2.32
CA PRO A 81 -9.46 -6.89 -1.25
C PRO A 81 -10.59 -7.83 -0.85
N GLN A 82 -11.25 -8.52 -1.78
CA GLN A 82 -12.37 -9.43 -1.50
C GLN A 82 -11.95 -10.56 -0.55
N THR A 83 -10.72 -11.07 -0.72
CA THR A 83 -10.15 -12.09 0.17
C THR A 83 -9.84 -11.55 1.56
N ALA A 84 -9.49 -10.26 1.67
CA ALA A 84 -9.24 -9.61 2.95
C ALA A 84 -10.55 -9.35 3.72
N TRP A 85 -11.61 -8.92 3.03
CA TRP A 85 -12.95 -8.75 3.60
C TRP A 85 -13.47 -10.06 4.20
N SER A 86 -13.39 -11.15 3.42
CA SER A 86 -13.86 -12.48 3.85
C SER A 86 -13.19 -12.98 5.13
N ARG A 87 -11.93 -12.57 5.38
CA ARG A 87 -11.15 -12.96 6.57
C ARG A 87 -11.41 -12.09 7.79
N GLN A 88 -11.99 -10.89 7.61
CA GLN A 88 -12.30 -9.98 8.72
C GLN A 88 -13.76 -10.02 9.15
N SER A 89 -14.64 -10.59 8.33
CA SER A 89 -16.05 -10.82 8.67
C SER A 89 -16.33 -12.20 9.29
N ALA A 90 -15.28 -13.01 9.49
CA ALA A 90 -15.31 -14.31 10.17
C ALA A 90 -14.65 -14.20 11.55
#